data_AF-A0A356T7D1-F1
#
_entry.id   AF-A0A356T7D1-F1
#
_cell.length_a   1.000
_cell.length_b   1.000
_cell.length_c   1.000
_cell.angle_alpha   90.00
_cell.angle_beta   90.00
_cell.angle_gamma   90.00
#
_symmetry.space_group_name_H-M   'P 1'
#
loop_
_entity.id
_entity.type
_entity.pdbx_description
1 polymer ?
#
loop_
_entity_poly.entity_id
_entity_poly.type
_entity_poly.pdbx_seq_one_letter_code
_entity_poly.pdbx_strand_id
1 'polypeptide(L)'
;MLRRIHGCALCLLLAIACDPATVRPVRDGGGDSGRDPGADTDGDGISDADEGIDTRRDTDGDGTPDYQDSDSDGDGIPDSVEAGDSDPATPPRDADGDATPDYIDLDSDDNGIPDADETDGDVDGDGLPDFADTDDDNDLISDAQELARGASPPNDNDGDGIPDYQDNDSDNDFILDGHERDLDTDGDGIPDVFDLDSDDDGIPDETEAGDLDVATQPVDTDMDGTPDFRDFDSDNDGLSDADEVTIHGTSPTAEDSDGDGVSDLIEVSAGTDPGDGMDSPRTRGNFVFVVPFEEPPMPERDTLNFSTSIQFADIYFLFDQSGSMGGEINALRTAVTTVMGNLQCTDTGTACMRDSECGAAEICSPFSNTCIEDPGMSSCILSPWTGTGFYEAYYENRLSLQADPAMTSARIRTSTFGGTEELYEALHGVVDPTRSGTDARGCTGPMPPGFIGCPSFRAEAVKILVAFTDEDSDGGFTASDTGAALAGAGISMIGVWSGS
;
A
#
# COMPACT_ATOMS: atom_id res chain seq x y z
N MET A 1 26.26 -14.99 -49.03
CA MET A 1 25.41 -14.59 -50.17
C MET A 1 25.64 -13.08 -50.37
N LEU A 2 26.52 -12.66 -51.28
CA LEU A 2 26.21 -11.99 -52.57
C LEU A 2 25.03 -11.00 -52.45
N ARG A 3 25.18 -9.67 -52.67
CA ARG A 3 25.62 -8.93 -53.89
C ARG A 3 26.04 -7.49 -53.45
N ARG A 4 27.17 -6.83 -53.81
CA ARG A 4 27.73 -6.34 -55.12
C ARG A 4 26.70 -5.52 -55.93
N ILE A 5 26.92 -4.25 -56.31
CA ILE A 5 27.69 -3.79 -57.50
C ILE A 5 27.72 -2.24 -57.62
N HIS A 6 28.94 -1.68 -57.77
CA HIS A 6 29.45 -0.60 -58.69
C HIS A 6 28.94 0.86 -58.54
N GLY A 7 29.75 1.91 -58.77
CA GLY A 7 31.04 1.94 -59.46
C GLY A 7 31.80 3.26 -59.34
N CYS A 8 33.10 3.13 -59.59
CA CYS A 8 34.17 4.12 -59.56
C CYS A 8 34.25 4.86 -60.91
N ALA A 9 34.54 6.17 -60.90
CA ALA A 9 34.98 6.91 -62.08
C ALA A 9 36.12 7.87 -61.72
N LEU A 10 37.32 7.41 -62.03
CA LEU A 10 38.59 8.13 -62.15
C LEU A 10 38.52 9.10 -63.35
N CYS A 11 38.93 10.36 -63.17
CA CYS A 11 39.31 11.21 -64.32
C CYS A 11 40.54 12.06 -63.98
N LEU A 12 41.47 12.07 -64.94
CA LEU A 12 42.87 12.46 -64.85
C LEU A 12 43.12 13.59 -65.87
N LEU A 13 43.99 14.55 -65.49
CA LEU A 13 44.73 15.53 -66.32
C LEU A 13 43.95 16.68 -67.00
N LEU A 14 44.34 17.92 -66.68
CA LEU A 14 45.21 18.72 -67.58
C LEU A 14 45.82 19.93 -66.84
N ALA A 15 47.15 19.98 -66.83
CA ALA A 15 47.93 21.17 -66.50
C ALA A 15 48.09 22.06 -67.73
N ILE A 16 48.02 23.38 -67.56
CA ILE A 16 48.55 24.37 -68.51
C ILE A 16 49.39 25.36 -67.70
N ALA A 17 50.67 25.47 -68.07
CA ALA A 17 51.64 26.43 -67.58
C ALA A 17 52.12 27.34 -68.73
N CYS A 18 52.91 28.37 -68.36
CA CYS A 18 53.58 29.43 -69.16
C CYS A 18 52.73 30.70 -69.42
N ASP A 19 53.23 31.94 -69.23
CA ASP A 19 54.63 32.41 -69.18
C ASP A 19 54.73 33.83 -68.50
N PRO A 20 55.88 34.21 -67.89
CA PRO A 20 56.11 35.49 -67.23
C PRO A 20 56.94 36.47 -68.08
N ALA A 21 56.64 37.77 -68.07
CA ALA A 21 57.63 38.84 -68.35
C ALA A 21 57.12 40.26 -68.07
N THR A 22 57.68 40.86 -67.02
CA THR A 22 58.26 42.23 -66.95
C THR A 22 57.46 43.46 -67.40
N VAL A 23 57.03 44.28 -66.43
CA VAL A 23 57.29 45.74 -66.41
C VAL A 23 57.47 46.21 -64.95
N ARG A 24 58.59 46.88 -64.64
CA ARG A 24 58.79 47.72 -63.43
C ARG A 24 58.70 49.21 -63.84
N PRO A 25 58.68 50.16 -62.90
CA PRO A 25 57.58 50.53 -62.01
C PRO A 25 57.08 51.95 -62.37
N VAL A 26 55.81 52.27 -62.10
CA VAL A 26 55.40 53.67 -61.98
C VAL A 26 55.43 54.00 -60.50
N ARG A 27 56.40 54.83 -60.12
CA ARG A 27 56.27 55.67 -58.92
C ARG A 27 55.16 56.66 -59.22
N ASP A 28 54.03 56.52 -58.56
CA ASP A 28 53.27 57.69 -58.15
C ASP A 28 53.23 57.70 -56.63
N GLY A 29 53.85 58.74 -56.08
CA GLY A 29 53.58 59.16 -54.71
C GLY A 29 52.26 59.90 -54.73
N GLY A 30 51.28 59.35 -54.03
CA GLY A 30 50.04 60.01 -53.66
C GLY A 30 49.63 59.41 -52.33
N GLY A 31 49.74 60.21 -51.28
CA GLY A 31 49.25 59.83 -49.96
C GLY A 31 47.75 59.66 -50.03
N ASP A 32 47.31 58.45 -49.71
CA ASP A 32 46.00 58.16 -49.18
C ASP A 32 46.27 57.30 -47.95
N SER A 33 46.22 57.91 -46.76
CA SER A 33 46.14 57.19 -45.51
C SER A 33 44.70 56.71 -45.34
N GLY A 34 44.23 55.90 -46.27
CA GLY A 34 43.13 55.00 -45.99
C GLY A 34 43.73 53.97 -45.04
N ARG A 35 43.41 54.07 -43.75
CA ARG A 35 43.59 52.92 -42.86
C ARG A 35 42.86 51.76 -43.52
N ASP A 36 43.56 50.65 -43.67
CA ASP A 36 42.90 49.41 -44.08
C ASP A 36 41.88 49.11 -42.98
N PRO A 37 40.57 49.02 -43.27
CA PRO A 37 39.57 48.76 -42.25
C PRO A 37 39.74 47.41 -41.55
N GLY A 38 40.52 46.48 -42.14
CA GLY A 38 40.95 45.23 -41.50
C GLY A 38 42.46 45.23 -41.24
N ALA A 39 43.04 46.40 -40.90
CA ALA A 39 44.35 46.42 -40.26
C ALA A 39 44.19 45.87 -38.85
N ASP A 40 45.08 44.96 -38.50
CA ASP A 40 45.11 44.18 -37.26
C ASP A 40 46.62 44.03 -36.96
N THR A 41 47.09 44.66 -35.88
CA THR A 41 48.51 44.96 -35.65
C THR A 41 49.22 43.88 -34.84
N ASP A 42 48.57 43.35 -33.82
CA ASP A 42 48.96 42.23 -32.96
C ASP A 42 48.54 40.87 -33.53
N GLY A 43 47.52 40.83 -34.39
CA GLY A 43 47.10 39.63 -35.10
C GLY A 43 46.14 38.77 -34.29
N ASP A 44 45.35 39.38 -33.41
CA ASP A 44 44.42 38.72 -32.50
C ASP A 44 43.07 38.37 -33.16
N GLY A 45 42.73 39.01 -34.28
CA GLY A 45 41.45 38.83 -34.96
C GLY A 45 40.49 40.00 -34.81
N ILE A 46 40.89 41.05 -34.08
CA ILE A 46 40.18 42.30 -33.93
C ILE A 46 40.83 43.36 -34.84
N SER A 47 40.04 44.33 -35.32
CA SER A 47 40.59 45.39 -36.15
C SER A 47 41.14 46.54 -35.29
N ASP A 48 42.27 47.12 -35.70
CA ASP A 48 42.86 48.34 -35.12
C ASP A 48 41.78 49.44 -34.91
N ALA A 49 40.78 49.47 -35.79
CA ALA A 49 39.72 50.47 -35.76
C ALA A 49 38.72 50.22 -34.62
N ASP A 50 38.36 48.97 -34.37
CA ASP A 50 37.45 48.55 -33.29
C ASP A 50 38.15 48.68 -31.92
N GLU A 51 39.45 48.39 -31.86
CA GLU A 51 40.35 48.61 -30.70
C GLU A 51 40.70 50.08 -30.43
N GLY A 52 40.08 51.01 -31.16
CA GLY A 52 40.18 52.42 -30.85
C GLY A 52 41.56 53.04 -31.15
N ILE A 53 42.24 52.65 -32.24
CA ILE A 53 43.49 53.27 -32.72
C ILE A 53 43.42 54.81 -32.84
N ASP A 54 42.22 55.38 -33.05
CA ASP A 54 42.01 56.83 -33.12
C ASP A 54 42.13 57.54 -31.77
N THR A 55 41.71 56.87 -30.69
CA THR A 55 41.81 57.38 -29.32
C THR A 55 43.10 56.93 -28.65
N ARG A 56 43.76 55.88 -29.15
CA ARG A 56 44.78 55.13 -28.41
C ARG A 56 44.21 54.72 -27.06
N ARG A 57 43.14 53.93 -27.10
CA ARG A 57 42.56 53.30 -25.91
C ARG A 57 43.64 52.39 -25.29
N ASP A 58 43.58 52.26 -23.98
CA ASP A 58 44.54 51.59 -23.08
C ASP A 58 43.66 51.25 -21.86
N THR A 59 42.95 50.12 -21.97
CA THR A 59 41.82 49.76 -21.10
C THR A 59 42.32 49.34 -19.71
N ASP A 60 43.31 48.46 -19.63
CA ASP A 60 43.93 48.02 -18.38
C ASP A 60 44.93 49.05 -17.75
N GLY A 61 45.42 49.99 -18.55
CA GLY A 61 46.34 51.04 -18.12
C GLY A 61 47.80 50.61 -17.96
N ASP A 62 48.24 49.50 -18.59
CA ASP A 62 49.63 49.02 -18.52
C ASP A 62 50.61 49.89 -19.35
N GLY A 63 50.06 50.70 -20.26
CA GLY A 63 50.79 51.61 -21.14
C GLY A 63 50.99 51.10 -22.58
N THR A 64 50.47 49.93 -22.90
CA THR A 64 50.27 49.37 -24.24
C THR A 64 48.85 49.72 -24.67
N PRO A 65 48.66 50.41 -25.81
CA PRO A 65 47.31 50.66 -26.29
C PRO A 65 46.67 49.38 -26.82
N ASP A 66 45.35 49.21 -26.64
CA ASP A 66 44.56 48.01 -26.98
C ASP A 66 44.95 47.39 -28.33
N TYR A 67 44.97 48.16 -29.44
CA TYR A 67 45.42 47.72 -30.79
C TYR A 67 46.88 47.21 -30.93
N GLN A 68 47.61 47.10 -29.82
CA GLN A 68 48.95 46.50 -29.73
C GLN A 68 49.11 45.61 -28.50
N ASP A 69 48.06 45.48 -27.70
CA ASP A 69 47.99 44.62 -26.54
C ASP A 69 47.56 43.21 -26.99
N SER A 70 47.58 42.24 -26.09
CA SER A 70 47.09 40.89 -26.40
C SER A 70 46.11 40.37 -25.37
N ASP A 71 45.70 41.26 -24.46
CA ASP A 71 44.94 41.08 -23.22
C ASP A 71 44.62 42.52 -22.75
N SER A 72 43.63 43.13 -23.40
CA SER A 72 43.40 44.58 -23.40
C SER A 72 42.81 45.11 -22.08
N ASP A 73 42.09 44.28 -21.33
CA ASP A 73 41.54 44.60 -20.02
C ASP A 73 42.32 43.98 -18.84
N GLY A 74 43.24 43.06 -19.12
CA GLY A 74 44.19 42.52 -18.17
C GLY A 74 43.59 41.47 -17.24
N ASP A 75 42.55 40.78 -17.67
CA ASP A 75 41.84 39.75 -16.92
C ASP A 75 42.57 38.38 -17.01
N GLY A 76 43.41 38.19 -18.04
CA GLY A 76 44.21 37.02 -18.31
C GLY A 76 43.70 36.12 -19.45
N ILE A 77 42.55 36.44 -20.04
CA ILE A 77 42.04 35.88 -21.28
C ILE A 77 42.62 36.71 -22.45
N PRO A 78 43.13 36.08 -23.52
CA PRO A 78 43.71 36.86 -24.62
C PRO A 78 42.61 37.38 -25.57
N ASP A 79 42.73 38.63 -26.02
CA ASP A 79 41.81 39.30 -26.98
C ASP A 79 41.43 38.42 -28.19
N SER A 80 42.35 37.53 -28.63
CA SER A 80 42.10 36.59 -29.73
C SER A 80 41.05 35.50 -29.46
N VAL A 81 40.74 35.24 -28.18
CA VAL A 81 39.70 34.32 -27.70
C VAL A 81 38.39 35.08 -27.63
N GLU A 82 38.39 36.26 -27.02
CA GLU A 82 37.22 37.14 -26.86
C GLU A 82 36.75 37.77 -28.17
N ALA A 83 37.60 37.83 -29.20
CA ALA A 83 37.22 38.27 -30.54
C ALA A 83 36.03 37.48 -31.13
N GLY A 84 35.79 36.25 -30.67
CA GLY A 84 34.73 35.34 -31.14
C GLY A 84 35.01 34.69 -32.50
N ASP A 85 35.82 35.32 -33.36
CA ASP A 85 36.37 34.69 -34.56
C ASP A 85 37.68 35.34 -35.03
N SER A 86 38.31 34.76 -36.07
CA SER A 86 39.64 35.19 -36.56
C SER A 86 39.60 36.18 -37.74
N ASP A 87 38.44 36.67 -38.14
CA ASP A 87 38.24 37.60 -39.26
C ASP A 87 38.11 39.05 -38.73
N PRO A 88 39.15 39.89 -38.80
CA PRO A 88 39.11 41.28 -38.30
C PRO A 88 38.17 42.21 -39.10
N ALA A 89 37.33 41.66 -39.98
CA ALA A 89 36.23 42.35 -40.61
C ALA A 89 34.87 42.09 -39.93
N THR A 90 34.79 41.14 -39.00
CA THR A 90 33.62 40.95 -38.14
C THR A 90 33.72 41.90 -36.95
N PRO A 91 32.58 42.46 -36.49
CA PRO A 91 32.57 43.18 -35.22
C PRO A 91 33.00 42.23 -34.09
N PRO A 92 33.71 42.73 -33.07
CA PRO A 92 34.00 41.99 -31.85
C PRO A 92 32.75 41.36 -31.22
N ARG A 93 32.94 40.26 -30.47
CA ARG A 93 31.90 39.67 -29.62
C ARG A 93 31.49 40.67 -28.53
N ASP A 94 30.23 40.57 -28.12
CA ASP A 94 29.51 41.43 -27.18
C ASP A 94 28.38 40.54 -26.63
N ALA A 95 28.72 39.72 -25.61
CA ALA A 95 27.86 38.63 -25.13
C ALA A 95 26.55 39.14 -24.54
N ASP A 96 26.66 40.07 -23.61
CA ASP A 96 25.54 40.67 -22.87
C ASP A 96 24.77 41.74 -23.69
N GLY A 97 25.39 42.26 -24.75
CA GLY A 97 24.83 43.28 -25.63
C GLY A 97 24.78 44.68 -25.02
N ASP A 98 25.62 45.01 -24.04
CA ASP A 98 25.69 46.33 -23.41
C ASP A 98 26.45 47.38 -24.24
N ALA A 99 27.08 46.92 -25.33
CA ALA A 99 27.94 47.65 -26.26
C ALA A 99 29.39 47.90 -25.79
N THR A 100 29.83 47.17 -24.78
CA THR A 100 31.22 46.92 -24.39
C THR A 100 31.60 45.55 -24.93
N PRO A 101 32.46 45.47 -25.95
CA PRO A 101 32.92 44.18 -26.44
C PRO A 101 33.69 43.39 -25.40
N ASP A 102 33.58 42.06 -25.46
CA ASP A 102 34.17 41.11 -24.51
C ASP A 102 35.65 41.38 -24.22
N TYR A 103 36.48 41.60 -25.25
CA TYR A 103 37.94 41.86 -25.09
C TYR A 103 38.32 43.11 -24.26
N ILE A 104 37.33 43.89 -23.81
CA ILE A 104 37.52 45.04 -22.92
C ILE A 104 36.50 45.07 -21.77
N ASP A 105 35.73 44.00 -21.60
CA ASP A 105 34.76 43.83 -20.52
C ASP A 105 35.29 42.82 -19.50
N LEU A 106 35.08 43.10 -18.21
CA LEU A 106 35.60 42.25 -17.13
C LEU A 106 34.57 41.22 -16.63
N ASP A 107 33.38 41.21 -17.23
CA ASP A 107 32.17 40.42 -16.93
C ASP A 107 31.35 40.36 -18.23
N SER A 108 31.84 39.63 -19.23
CA SER A 108 31.40 39.71 -20.63
C SER A 108 29.94 39.28 -20.85
N ASP A 109 29.40 38.43 -19.97
CA ASP A 109 28.02 37.93 -20.03
C ASP A 109 27.08 38.60 -18.99
N ASP A 110 27.66 39.42 -18.10
CA ASP A 110 26.99 40.24 -17.08
C ASP A 110 26.24 39.37 -16.04
N ASN A 111 26.69 38.13 -15.79
CA ASN A 111 26.12 37.21 -14.80
C ASN A 111 26.58 37.55 -13.36
N GLY A 112 27.63 38.36 -13.21
CA GLY A 112 28.18 38.82 -11.94
C GLY A 112 29.39 38.03 -11.42
N ILE A 113 29.90 37.09 -12.21
CA ILE A 113 31.18 36.41 -12.06
C ILE A 113 32.17 37.09 -13.03
N PRO A 114 33.39 37.44 -12.60
CA PRO A 114 34.35 38.03 -13.52
C PRO A 114 34.96 36.99 -14.47
N ASP A 115 35.20 37.37 -15.72
CA ASP A 115 35.82 36.55 -16.77
C ASP A 115 37.10 35.84 -16.31
N ALA A 116 37.92 36.54 -15.53
CA ALA A 116 39.16 36.02 -14.95
C ALA A 116 38.97 34.79 -14.03
N ASP A 117 37.78 34.63 -13.44
CA ASP A 117 37.40 33.51 -12.57
C ASP A 117 36.72 32.36 -13.38
N GLU A 118 36.02 32.65 -14.48
CA GLU A 118 35.37 31.66 -15.38
C GLU A 118 36.33 31.02 -16.38
N THR A 119 37.31 31.78 -16.87
CA THR A 119 38.36 31.34 -17.80
C THR A 119 37.87 31.05 -19.24
N ASP A 120 38.79 30.64 -20.13
CA ASP A 120 38.50 30.32 -21.54
C ASP A 120 37.95 28.90 -21.76
N GLY A 121 37.24 28.36 -20.76
CA GLY A 121 36.60 27.04 -20.79
C GLY A 121 35.40 26.96 -21.73
N ASP A 122 34.70 25.82 -21.68
CA ASP A 122 33.48 25.48 -22.44
C ASP A 122 32.93 24.22 -21.77
N VAL A 123 32.38 24.40 -20.56
CA VAL A 123 32.01 23.32 -19.63
C VAL A 123 30.96 22.40 -20.24
N ASP A 124 29.90 22.96 -20.83
CA ASP A 124 28.81 22.20 -21.46
C ASP A 124 29.13 21.74 -22.91
N GLY A 125 30.12 22.34 -23.56
CA GLY A 125 30.53 22.00 -24.92
C GLY A 125 29.61 22.53 -26.02
N ASP A 126 28.82 23.57 -25.77
CA ASP A 126 27.93 24.18 -26.76
C ASP A 126 28.67 25.08 -27.76
N GLY A 127 29.90 25.47 -27.40
CA GLY A 127 30.82 26.27 -28.20
C GLY A 127 30.82 27.76 -27.90
N LEU A 128 30.10 28.21 -26.87
CA LEU A 128 30.36 29.46 -26.17
C LEU A 128 31.41 29.21 -25.07
N PRO A 129 32.38 30.12 -24.90
CA PRO A 129 33.28 30.03 -23.76
C PRO A 129 32.59 30.44 -22.46
N ASP A 130 33.04 29.87 -21.33
CA ASP A 130 32.45 30.07 -20.00
C ASP A 130 32.29 31.56 -19.62
N PHE A 131 33.34 32.39 -19.75
CA PHE A 131 33.29 33.85 -19.50
C PHE A 131 32.21 34.62 -20.28
N ALA A 132 31.59 33.95 -21.23
CA ALA A 132 30.81 34.49 -22.32
C ALA A 132 29.47 33.73 -22.46
N ASP A 133 29.20 32.76 -21.59
CA ASP A 133 27.97 31.99 -21.46
C ASP A 133 27.28 32.32 -20.13
N THR A 134 25.96 32.29 -20.13
CA THR A 134 25.12 32.68 -18.97
C THR A 134 24.61 31.48 -18.17
N ASP A 135 25.04 30.29 -18.54
CA ASP A 135 24.59 28.96 -18.08
C ASP A 135 25.69 27.95 -18.46
N ASP A 136 26.82 28.03 -17.75
CA ASP A 136 28.11 27.38 -18.08
C ASP A 136 27.99 25.85 -18.24
N ASP A 137 27.13 25.22 -17.46
CA ASP A 137 26.94 23.77 -17.42
C ASP A 137 25.62 23.29 -18.08
N ASN A 138 24.76 24.23 -18.49
CA ASN A 138 23.51 24.04 -19.21
C ASN A 138 22.51 23.15 -18.45
N ASP A 139 22.49 23.29 -17.13
CA ASP A 139 21.63 22.55 -16.21
C ASP A 139 20.20 23.11 -16.16
N LEU A 140 19.93 24.25 -16.82
CA LEU A 140 18.68 25.02 -16.84
C LEU A 140 18.52 26.05 -15.70
N ILE A 141 19.58 26.36 -14.97
CA ILE A 141 19.72 27.42 -13.98
C ILE A 141 20.91 28.29 -14.39
N SER A 142 20.69 29.58 -14.67
CA SER A 142 21.82 30.45 -15.02
C SER A 142 22.78 30.67 -13.84
N ASP A 143 24.05 30.91 -14.11
CA ASP A 143 25.11 31.20 -13.12
C ASP A 143 24.70 32.36 -12.18
N ALA A 144 24.06 33.39 -12.73
CA ALA A 144 23.54 34.52 -11.97
C ALA A 144 22.49 34.11 -10.91
N GLN A 145 21.68 33.08 -11.18
CA GLN A 145 20.69 32.53 -10.26
C GLN A 145 21.36 31.73 -9.15
N GLU A 146 22.38 30.95 -9.47
CA GLU A 146 23.13 30.16 -8.49
C GLU A 146 23.95 31.06 -7.56
N LEU A 147 24.63 32.06 -8.13
CA LEU A 147 25.36 33.08 -7.38
C LEU A 147 24.45 33.84 -6.39
N ALA A 148 23.18 34.07 -6.77
CA ALA A 148 22.21 34.75 -5.93
C ALA A 148 21.73 33.93 -4.71
N ARG A 149 21.91 32.60 -4.72
CA ARG A 149 21.48 31.66 -3.66
C ARG A 149 22.47 31.61 -2.49
N GLY A 150 23.77 31.74 -2.77
CA GLY A 150 24.80 32.35 -1.92
C GLY A 150 25.42 31.55 -0.77
N ALA A 151 26.76 31.44 -0.78
CA ALA A 151 27.62 31.35 0.41
C ALA A 151 29.07 31.86 0.17
N SER A 152 29.27 32.96 -0.55
CA SER A 152 30.58 33.54 -0.97
C SER A 152 31.27 32.76 -2.09
N PRO A 153 31.31 33.32 -3.31
CA PRO A 153 31.84 32.63 -4.47
C PRO A 153 33.36 32.32 -4.38
N PRO A 154 33.80 31.24 -5.05
CA PRO A 154 32.95 30.23 -5.70
C PRO A 154 32.30 29.33 -4.64
N ASN A 155 30.98 29.10 -4.75
CA ASN A 155 30.32 28.05 -3.98
C ASN A 155 30.69 26.69 -4.62
N ASP A 156 30.79 25.65 -3.80
CA ASP A 156 31.20 24.28 -4.16
C ASP A 156 30.55 23.40 -3.08
N ASN A 157 29.26 23.10 -3.28
CA ASN A 157 28.38 22.56 -2.24
C ASN A 157 28.76 21.11 -1.86
N ASP A 158 29.13 20.29 -2.83
CA ASP A 158 29.53 18.91 -2.62
C ASP A 158 31.04 18.74 -2.28
N GLY A 159 31.86 19.75 -2.61
CA GLY A 159 33.30 19.78 -2.32
C GLY A 159 34.18 19.00 -3.30
N ASP A 160 33.73 18.74 -4.52
CA ASP A 160 34.52 18.05 -5.54
C ASP A 160 35.57 18.96 -6.22
N GLY A 161 35.40 20.27 -6.05
CA GLY A 161 36.28 21.32 -6.55
C GLY A 161 35.87 21.94 -7.88
N ILE A 162 34.69 21.61 -8.39
CA ILE A 162 33.96 22.33 -9.44
C ILE A 162 33.00 23.28 -8.73
N PRO A 163 32.99 24.58 -9.07
CA PRO A 163 31.99 25.49 -8.52
C PRO A 163 30.57 25.12 -8.97
N ASP A 164 29.55 25.39 -8.14
CA ASP A 164 28.15 25.09 -8.45
C ASP A 164 27.74 25.58 -9.86
N TYR A 165 28.11 26.81 -10.24
CA TYR A 165 27.80 27.37 -11.57
C TYR A 165 28.51 26.68 -12.75
N GLN A 166 29.36 25.69 -12.50
CA GLN A 166 30.01 24.85 -13.52
C GLN A 166 29.72 23.36 -13.27
N ASP A 167 28.80 23.05 -12.35
CA ASP A 167 28.48 21.70 -11.90
C ASP A 167 26.98 21.44 -12.00
N ASN A 168 26.61 20.55 -12.93
CA ASN A 168 25.21 20.28 -13.25
C ASN A 168 24.49 19.36 -12.25
N ASP A 169 25.15 19.05 -11.14
CA ASP A 169 24.69 18.18 -10.06
C ASP A 169 25.37 18.67 -8.76
N SER A 170 24.93 19.84 -8.29
CA SER A 170 25.57 20.65 -7.23
C SER A 170 25.75 19.92 -5.90
N ASP A 171 24.99 18.88 -5.61
CA ASP A 171 25.14 18.06 -4.40
C ASP A 171 25.48 16.58 -4.66
N ASN A 172 25.66 16.22 -5.93
CA ASN A 172 26.14 14.92 -6.42
C ASN A 172 25.22 13.75 -6.04
N ASP A 173 23.91 13.97 -6.13
CA ASP A 173 22.86 12.99 -5.87
C ASP A 173 22.33 12.30 -7.15
N PHE A 174 22.88 12.62 -8.33
CA PHE A 174 22.46 12.12 -9.65
C PHE A 174 21.14 12.69 -10.18
N ILE A 175 20.67 13.81 -9.64
CA ILE A 175 19.58 14.63 -10.15
C ILE A 175 20.18 15.89 -10.76
N LEU A 176 19.64 16.30 -11.91
CA LEU A 176 20.08 17.54 -12.57
C LEU A 176 19.50 18.72 -11.79
N ASP A 177 20.32 19.69 -11.41
CA ASP A 177 19.93 20.92 -10.69
C ASP A 177 18.64 21.57 -11.25
N GLY A 178 18.51 21.65 -12.58
CA GLY A 178 17.30 22.14 -13.25
C GLY A 178 15.99 21.37 -12.96
N HIS A 179 16.07 20.15 -12.44
CA HIS A 179 14.96 19.32 -11.95
C HIS A 179 14.60 19.60 -10.49
N GLU A 180 15.52 20.12 -9.69
CA GLU A 180 15.32 20.53 -8.30
C GLU A 180 14.97 22.00 -8.13
N ARG A 181 15.32 22.83 -9.12
CA ARG A 181 15.31 24.30 -9.02
C ARG A 181 14.14 24.94 -8.24
N ASP A 182 14.52 25.93 -7.43
CA ASP A 182 13.63 26.89 -6.73
C ASP A 182 12.61 26.27 -5.76
N LEU A 183 12.91 25.08 -5.24
CA LEU A 183 12.12 24.36 -4.25
C LEU A 183 12.92 24.17 -2.94
N ASP A 184 12.15 23.90 -1.89
CA ASP A 184 12.55 23.67 -0.50
C ASP A 184 11.39 22.80 0.00
N THR A 185 11.40 21.55 -0.46
CA THR A 185 10.25 20.62 -0.47
C THR A 185 9.81 20.30 0.95
N ASP A 186 10.75 20.06 1.85
CA ASP A 186 10.51 19.82 3.27
C ASP A 186 10.37 21.12 4.12
N GLY A 187 10.87 22.25 3.63
CA GLY A 187 10.81 23.55 4.28
C GLY A 187 11.84 23.77 5.39
N ASP A 188 12.97 23.05 5.40
CA ASP A 188 14.04 23.22 6.39
C ASP A 188 14.92 24.46 6.13
N GLY A 189 14.86 24.99 4.91
CA GLY A 189 15.60 26.16 4.45
C GLY A 189 16.92 25.87 3.72
N ILE A 190 17.20 24.62 3.40
CA ILE A 190 18.13 24.16 2.37
C ILE A 190 17.30 23.97 1.09
N PRO A 191 17.64 24.64 -0.02
CA PRO A 191 16.99 24.37 -1.30
C PRO A 191 17.26 22.95 -1.79
N ASP A 192 16.29 22.32 -2.46
CA ASP A 192 16.38 20.92 -2.97
C ASP A 192 17.70 20.67 -3.73
N VAL A 193 18.14 21.62 -4.56
CA VAL A 193 19.42 21.53 -5.33
C VAL A 193 20.70 21.38 -4.49
N PHE A 194 20.59 21.55 -3.18
CA PHE A 194 21.69 21.42 -2.23
C PHE A 194 21.35 20.44 -1.09
N ASP A 195 20.24 19.73 -1.19
CA ASP A 195 19.72 18.83 -0.16
C ASP A 195 19.73 17.37 -0.62
N LEU A 196 20.35 16.51 0.19
CA LEU A 196 20.54 15.10 -0.15
C LEU A 196 19.33 14.20 0.19
N ASP A 197 18.25 14.80 0.69
CA ASP A 197 17.01 14.19 1.18
C ASP A 197 15.90 15.26 1.10
N SER A 198 15.51 15.64 -0.12
CA SER A 198 14.70 16.84 -0.42
C SER A 198 13.34 16.88 0.27
N ASP A 199 12.71 15.74 0.54
CA ASP A 199 11.44 15.63 1.26
C ASP A 199 11.59 15.13 2.71
N ASP A 200 12.82 14.92 3.17
CA ASP A 200 13.23 14.65 4.56
C ASP A 200 12.51 13.40 5.13
N ASP A 201 12.24 12.43 4.25
CA ASP A 201 11.52 11.19 4.55
C ASP A 201 12.47 10.09 5.08
N GLY A 202 13.78 10.27 4.87
CA GLY A 202 14.86 9.39 5.30
C GLY A 202 15.38 8.42 4.22
N ILE A 203 14.91 8.57 2.98
CA ILE A 203 15.46 8.00 1.75
C ILE A 203 16.28 9.10 1.08
N PRO A 204 17.55 8.85 0.73
CA PRO A 204 18.33 9.86 0.04
C PRO A 204 17.89 10.00 -1.42
N ASP A 205 17.94 11.22 -1.94
CA ASP A 205 17.60 11.55 -3.32
C ASP A 205 18.39 10.70 -4.34
N GLU A 206 19.66 10.34 -4.03
CA GLU A 206 20.46 9.40 -4.85
C GLU A 206 19.82 8.02 -5.07
N THR A 207 18.94 7.61 -4.15
CA THR A 207 18.18 6.36 -4.24
C THR A 207 16.91 6.55 -5.07
N GLU A 208 16.34 7.74 -5.02
CA GLU A 208 15.06 8.12 -5.63
C GLU A 208 15.22 8.79 -7.00
N ALA A 209 16.44 9.13 -7.41
CA ALA A 209 16.77 9.46 -8.80
C ALA A 209 16.44 8.28 -9.74
N GLY A 210 16.51 7.05 -9.22
CA GLY A 210 16.16 5.80 -9.91
C GLY A 210 17.27 5.21 -10.79
N ASP A 211 18.25 6.01 -11.21
CA ASP A 211 19.52 5.54 -11.77
C ASP A 211 20.72 6.45 -11.41
N LEU A 212 21.81 6.41 -12.18
CA LEU A 212 23.07 7.14 -11.87
C LEU A 212 23.44 8.10 -13.01
N ASP A 213 22.51 8.36 -13.93
CA ASP A 213 22.69 9.20 -15.11
C ASP A 213 21.90 10.49 -14.91
N VAL A 214 22.59 11.54 -14.46
CA VAL A 214 22.05 12.90 -14.19
C VAL A 214 21.19 13.44 -15.34
N ALA A 215 21.50 13.06 -16.58
CA ALA A 215 20.75 13.49 -17.75
C ALA A 215 19.39 12.79 -17.92
N THR A 216 19.04 11.84 -17.06
CA THR A 216 17.74 11.16 -17.07
C THR A 216 16.70 11.95 -16.28
N GLN A 217 15.43 11.77 -16.64
CA GLN A 217 14.37 12.32 -15.82
C GLN A 217 14.29 11.50 -14.53
N PRO A 218 14.18 12.13 -13.35
CA PRO A 218 13.92 11.44 -12.09
C PRO A 218 12.69 10.53 -12.19
N VAL A 219 12.70 9.44 -11.43
CA VAL A 219 11.56 8.52 -11.40
C VAL A 219 10.35 9.18 -10.71
N ASP A 220 9.17 8.83 -11.21
CA ASP A 220 7.86 9.25 -10.73
C ASP A 220 7.01 7.97 -10.75
N THR A 221 6.94 7.31 -9.59
CA THR A 221 6.46 5.94 -9.44
C THR A 221 4.96 5.84 -9.66
N ASP A 222 4.19 6.80 -9.14
CA ASP A 222 2.73 6.83 -9.25
C ASP A 222 2.22 7.62 -10.49
N MET A 223 3.10 8.36 -11.16
CA MET A 223 2.85 9.19 -12.34
C MET A 223 1.92 10.39 -12.07
N ASP A 224 1.93 10.96 -10.87
CA ASP A 224 1.15 12.15 -10.53
C ASP A 224 1.80 13.47 -11.00
N GLY A 225 3.09 13.39 -11.36
CA GLY A 225 3.91 14.51 -11.84
C GLY A 225 4.86 15.08 -10.79
N THR A 226 4.86 14.55 -9.58
CA THR A 226 5.86 14.77 -8.52
C THR A 226 6.84 13.60 -8.57
N PRO A 227 8.13 13.83 -8.87
CA PRO A 227 9.12 12.76 -8.79
C PRO A 227 9.34 12.27 -7.35
N ASP A 228 9.75 11.01 -7.21
CA ASP A 228 9.86 10.28 -5.94
C ASP A 228 10.67 11.08 -4.89
N PHE A 229 11.83 11.64 -5.26
CA PHE A 229 12.68 12.46 -4.34
C PHE A 229 12.01 13.72 -3.75
N ARG A 230 10.82 14.10 -4.23
CA ARG A 230 10.00 15.20 -3.69
C ARG A 230 8.60 14.79 -3.28
N ASP A 231 8.30 13.50 -3.37
CA ASP A 231 6.98 12.97 -3.09
C ASP A 231 6.98 12.20 -1.79
N PHE A 232 6.33 12.78 -0.78
CA PHE A 232 6.21 12.16 0.55
C PHE A 232 5.46 10.81 0.58
N ASP A 233 4.87 10.35 -0.53
CA ASP A 233 4.12 9.10 -0.72
C ASP A 233 4.26 8.63 -2.19
N SER A 234 5.46 8.16 -2.56
CA SER A 234 5.89 7.88 -3.94
C SER A 234 5.00 6.92 -4.74
N ASP A 235 4.25 6.04 -4.07
CA ASP A 235 3.30 5.12 -4.72
C ASP A 235 1.82 5.47 -4.50
N ASN A 236 1.56 6.52 -3.73
CA ASN A 236 0.25 7.09 -3.40
C ASN A 236 -0.72 6.07 -2.80
N ASP A 237 -0.22 5.09 -2.06
CA ASP A 237 -1.05 4.11 -1.35
C ASP A 237 -1.70 4.68 -0.08
N GLY A 238 -1.18 5.82 0.40
CA GLY A 238 -1.64 6.55 1.58
C GLY A 238 -0.84 6.29 2.87
N LEU A 239 0.26 5.54 2.80
CA LEU A 239 1.36 5.54 3.77
C LEU A 239 2.49 6.40 3.23
N SER A 240 2.98 7.36 4.02
CA SER A 240 4.14 8.14 3.61
C SER A 240 5.40 7.29 3.60
N ASP A 241 6.31 7.56 2.68
CA ASP A 241 7.57 6.83 2.49
C ASP A 241 8.41 6.76 3.78
N ALA A 242 8.45 7.87 4.53
CA ALA A 242 9.04 7.91 5.87
C ALA A 242 8.45 6.86 6.84
N ASP A 243 7.13 6.68 6.87
CA ASP A 243 6.46 5.71 7.75
C ASP A 243 6.69 4.29 7.23
N GLU A 244 6.72 4.11 5.91
CA GLU A 244 7.00 2.84 5.26
C GLU A 244 8.38 2.31 5.63
N VAL A 245 9.43 3.13 5.45
CA VAL A 245 10.81 2.72 5.73
C VAL A 245 11.06 2.62 7.23
N THR A 246 10.59 3.59 8.02
CA THR A 246 10.99 3.69 9.44
C THR A 246 10.11 2.90 10.40
N ILE A 247 8.81 2.74 10.11
CA ILE A 247 7.84 2.09 11.00
C ILE A 247 7.46 0.69 10.50
N HIS A 248 7.16 0.56 9.21
CA HIS A 248 6.54 -0.66 8.65
C HIS A 248 7.56 -1.62 8.03
N GLY A 249 8.68 -1.12 7.53
CA GLY A 249 9.66 -1.89 6.77
C GLY A 249 9.11 -2.36 5.42
N THR A 250 8.20 -1.58 4.85
CA THR A 250 7.59 -1.76 3.52
C THR A 250 8.39 -1.02 2.45
N SER A 251 7.90 -1.03 1.21
CA SER A 251 8.54 -0.50 0.02
C SER A 251 7.85 0.79 -0.42
N PRO A 252 8.51 1.96 -0.30
CA PRO A 252 8.03 3.30 -0.71
C PRO A 252 7.41 3.37 -2.11
N THR A 253 7.91 2.51 -3.00
CA THR A 253 7.55 2.52 -4.42
C THR A 253 6.59 1.38 -4.81
N ALA A 254 5.93 0.73 -3.85
CA ALA A 254 5.05 -0.40 -4.13
C ALA A 254 3.87 -0.57 -3.15
N GLU A 255 2.66 -0.24 -3.63
CA GLU A 255 1.39 -0.30 -2.88
C GLU A 255 1.16 -1.61 -2.10
N ASP A 256 1.75 -2.72 -2.55
CA ASP A 256 1.65 -4.06 -1.94
C ASP A 256 3.06 -4.68 -1.89
N SER A 257 3.77 -4.44 -0.78
CA SER A 257 5.18 -4.79 -0.60
C SER A 257 5.45 -6.30 -0.71
N ASP A 258 4.52 -7.13 -0.25
CA ASP A 258 4.69 -8.59 -0.22
C ASP A 258 4.00 -9.33 -1.39
N GLY A 259 3.15 -8.62 -2.14
CA GLY A 259 2.49 -9.06 -3.35
C GLY A 259 1.35 -10.05 -3.13
N ASP A 260 0.70 -10.06 -1.96
CA ASP A 260 -0.43 -10.95 -1.66
C ASP A 260 -1.79 -10.47 -2.21
N GLY A 261 -1.85 -9.22 -2.70
CA GLY A 261 -3.02 -8.56 -3.26
C GLY A 261 -3.82 -7.74 -2.24
N VAL A 262 -3.19 -7.26 -1.19
CA VAL A 262 -3.71 -6.28 -0.21
C VAL A 262 -2.66 -5.18 -0.06
N SER A 263 -3.08 -3.91 -0.09
CA SER A 263 -2.11 -2.81 0.05
C SER A 263 -1.59 -2.67 1.47
N ASP A 264 -0.41 -2.09 1.61
CA ASP A 264 0.29 -1.92 2.88
C ASP A 264 -0.54 -1.07 3.85
N LEU A 265 -1.15 0.02 3.37
CA LEU A 265 -2.10 0.83 4.15
C LEU A 265 -3.25 -0.02 4.76
N ILE A 266 -3.82 -0.94 3.98
CA ILE A 266 -4.94 -1.78 4.43
C ILE A 266 -4.48 -2.74 5.52
N GLU A 267 -3.28 -3.29 5.38
CA GLU A 267 -2.69 -4.24 6.32
C GLU A 267 -2.37 -3.60 7.67
N VAL A 268 -1.68 -2.46 7.64
CA VAL A 268 -1.39 -1.64 8.81
C VAL A 268 -2.69 -1.26 9.53
N SER A 269 -3.69 -0.80 8.78
CA SER A 269 -5.01 -0.44 9.31
C SER A 269 -5.75 -1.63 9.94
N ALA A 270 -5.56 -2.83 9.42
CA ALA A 270 -6.16 -4.07 9.91
C ALA A 270 -5.32 -4.75 11.02
N GLY A 271 -4.13 -4.23 11.33
CA GLY A 271 -3.18 -4.79 12.31
C GLY A 271 -2.57 -6.11 11.85
N THR A 272 -2.36 -6.26 10.54
CA THR A 272 -1.56 -7.32 9.91
C THR A 272 -0.16 -6.80 9.59
N ASP A 273 0.74 -7.70 9.22
CA ASP A 273 2.12 -7.39 8.88
C ASP A 273 2.23 -7.24 7.35
N PRO A 274 2.44 -6.02 6.80
CA PRO A 274 2.51 -5.78 5.36
C PRO A 274 3.75 -6.38 4.68
N GLY A 275 4.71 -6.89 5.46
CA GLY A 275 5.86 -7.63 4.94
C GLY A 275 5.69 -9.15 4.90
N ASP A 276 4.52 -9.69 5.30
CA ASP A 276 4.25 -11.13 5.37
C ASP A 276 2.90 -11.50 4.75
N GLY A 277 2.93 -11.94 3.49
CA GLY A 277 1.71 -12.28 2.73
C GLY A 277 0.95 -13.50 3.23
N MET A 278 1.38 -14.10 4.35
CA MET A 278 0.60 -15.10 5.09
C MET A 278 -0.24 -14.49 6.22
N ASP A 279 0.04 -13.27 6.66
CA ASP A 279 -0.67 -12.57 7.73
C ASP A 279 -1.76 -11.61 7.25
N SER A 280 -2.27 -11.69 6.04
CA SER A 280 -3.15 -10.63 5.54
C SER A 280 -4.59 -10.58 6.10
N PRO A 281 -5.28 -9.43 6.00
CA PRO A 281 -6.65 -9.25 6.50
C PRO A 281 -7.64 -10.22 5.85
N ARG A 282 -7.38 -10.59 4.58
CA ARG A 282 -8.16 -11.58 3.84
C ARG A 282 -8.12 -12.95 4.52
N THR A 283 -6.96 -13.39 5.01
CA THR A 283 -6.80 -14.69 5.67
C THR A 283 -7.46 -14.72 7.05
N ARG A 284 -7.46 -13.58 7.76
CA ARG A 284 -8.13 -13.39 9.05
C ARG A 284 -9.66 -13.28 8.94
N GLY A 285 -10.19 -13.12 7.73
CA GLY A 285 -11.62 -12.90 7.49
C GLY A 285 -12.09 -11.51 7.92
N ASN A 286 -11.16 -10.55 7.97
CA ASN A 286 -11.47 -9.14 8.14
C ASN A 286 -12.13 -8.60 6.86
N PHE A 287 -12.79 -7.46 7.01
CA PHE A 287 -13.50 -6.81 5.92
C PHE A 287 -13.14 -5.33 5.96
N VAL A 288 -12.49 -4.86 4.89
CA VAL A 288 -11.90 -3.52 4.79
C VAL A 288 -12.41 -2.83 3.53
N PHE A 289 -12.63 -1.52 3.63
CA PHE A 289 -12.90 -0.64 2.49
C PHE A 289 -12.01 0.58 2.59
N VAL A 290 -11.31 0.89 1.52
CA VAL A 290 -10.65 2.18 1.35
C VAL A 290 -11.64 3.13 0.70
N VAL A 291 -11.73 4.36 1.23
CA VAL A 291 -12.57 5.42 0.68
C VAL A 291 -11.65 6.60 0.38
N PRO A 292 -11.06 6.64 -0.83
CA PRO A 292 -10.15 7.73 -1.17
C PRO A 292 -10.91 9.06 -1.16
N PHE A 293 -10.19 10.15 -0.87
CA PHE A 293 -10.79 11.46 -0.73
C PHE A 293 -11.44 11.90 -2.05
N GLU A 294 -12.72 12.28 -1.98
CA GLU A 294 -13.54 12.64 -3.15
C GLU A 294 -13.74 11.53 -4.22
N GLU A 295 -13.29 10.31 -3.95
CA GLU A 295 -13.43 9.18 -4.86
C GLU A 295 -14.43 8.11 -4.36
N PRO A 296 -14.93 7.24 -5.26
CA PRO A 296 -15.70 6.06 -4.86
C PRO A 296 -14.84 5.06 -4.05
N PRO A 297 -15.44 4.31 -3.11
CA PRO A 297 -14.72 3.30 -2.36
C PRO A 297 -14.20 2.17 -3.25
N MET A 298 -13.01 1.65 -2.94
CA MET A 298 -12.42 0.49 -3.62
C MET A 298 -12.27 -0.69 -2.64
N PRO A 299 -12.86 -1.88 -2.95
CA PRO A 299 -13.81 -2.12 -4.04
C PRO A 299 -15.19 -1.47 -3.77
N GLU A 300 -15.93 -1.09 -4.81
CA GLU A 300 -17.27 -0.47 -4.67
C GLU A 300 -18.26 -1.34 -3.87
N ARG A 301 -18.03 -2.66 -3.84
CA ARG A 301 -18.88 -3.62 -3.13
C ARG A 301 -18.10 -4.87 -2.75
N ASP A 302 -18.14 -5.22 -1.47
CA ASP A 302 -17.62 -6.50 -0.94
C ASP A 302 -18.71 -7.28 -0.19
N THR A 303 -18.58 -8.61 -0.13
CA THR A 303 -19.60 -9.54 0.37
C THR A 303 -19.15 -10.31 1.62
N LEU A 304 -19.68 -9.92 2.77
CA LEU A 304 -19.47 -10.64 4.02
C LEU A 304 -20.38 -11.88 4.13
N ASN A 305 -19.79 -13.07 4.11
CA ASN A 305 -20.50 -14.32 4.36
C ASN A 305 -20.46 -14.67 5.85
N PHE A 306 -21.52 -14.39 6.60
CA PHE A 306 -21.66 -14.90 7.96
C PHE A 306 -22.38 -16.26 7.97
N SER A 307 -21.91 -17.17 8.82
CA SER A 307 -22.63 -18.38 9.19
C SER A 307 -22.86 -18.39 10.70
N THR A 308 -24.08 -18.68 11.13
CA THR A 308 -24.39 -18.85 12.55
C THR A 308 -24.46 -20.34 12.86
N SER A 309 -23.53 -20.83 13.68
CA SER A 309 -23.57 -22.20 14.19
C SER A 309 -24.31 -22.21 15.52
N ILE A 310 -25.49 -22.85 15.59
CA ILE A 310 -26.15 -23.11 16.88
C ILE A 310 -25.36 -24.22 17.58
N GLN A 311 -24.52 -23.84 18.55
CA GLN A 311 -23.70 -24.81 19.29
C GLN A 311 -24.54 -25.69 20.23
N PHE A 312 -25.59 -25.16 20.86
CA PHE A 312 -26.43 -25.90 21.81
C PHE A 312 -27.92 -25.51 21.72
N ALA A 313 -28.80 -26.51 21.67
CA ALA A 313 -30.24 -26.35 21.83
C ALA A 313 -30.77 -27.39 22.84
N ASP A 314 -31.57 -26.94 23.79
CA ASP A 314 -32.28 -27.78 24.74
C ASP A 314 -33.76 -27.79 24.37
N ILE A 315 -34.25 -28.95 23.92
CA ILE A 315 -35.65 -29.14 23.51
C ILE A 315 -36.35 -30.01 24.53
N TYR A 316 -37.39 -29.47 25.16
CA TYR A 316 -38.25 -30.19 26.08
C TYR A 316 -39.61 -30.44 25.43
N PHE A 317 -40.04 -31.69 25.38
CA PHE A 317 -41.35 -32.08 24.85
C PHE A 317 -42.32 -32.37 26.01
N LEU A 318 -43.43 -31.66 26.04
CA LEU A 318 -44.51 -31.85 26.99
C LEU A 318 -45.71 -32.47 26.26
N PHE A 319 -46.27 -33.52 26.85
CA PHE A 319 -47.37 -34.28 26.26
C PHE A 319 -48.55 -34.33 27.20
N ASP A 320 -49.71 -34.00 26.67
CA ASP A 320 -51.00 -34.38 27.19
C ASP A 320 -51.17 -35.90 27.09
N GLN A 321 -51.76 -36.49 28.12
CA GLN A 321 -51.93 -37.94 28.26
C GLN A 321 -53.40 -38.34 28.28
N SER A 322 -54.29 -37.43 27.86
CA SER A 322 -55.67 -37.73 27.57
C SER A 322 -55.76 -38.94 26.61
N GLY A 323 -56.80 -39.76 26.81
CA GLY A 323 -57.01 -40.95 25.98
C GLY A 323 -57.22 -40.62 24.49
N SER A 324 -57.56 -39.37 24.18
CA SER A 324 -57.74 -38.81 22.83
C SER A 324 -56.42 -38.65 22.08
N MET A 325 -55.30 -38.35 22.76
CA MET A 325 -53.98 -38.20 22.12
C MET A 325 -53.20 -39.51 21.95
N GLY A 326 -53.79 -40.66 22.32
CA GLY A 326 -53.09 -41.95 22.33
C GLY A 326 -52.56 -42.40 20.96
N GLY A 327 -53.21 -42.03 19.86
CA GLY A 327 -52.75 -42.34 18.50
C GLY A 327 -51.52 -41.52 18.11
N GLU A 328 -51.58 -40.23 18.41
CA GLU A 328 -50.60 -39.19 18.12
C GLU A 328 -49.33 -39.40 18.93
N ILE A 329 -49.46 -39.75 20.22
CA ILE A 329 -48.34 -40.11 21.10
C ILE A 329 -47.58 -41.33 20.55
N ASN A 330 -48.29 -42.34 20.04
CA ASN A 330 -47.65 -43.52 19.46
C ASN A 330 -46.97 -43.21 18.11
N ALA A 331 -47.59 -42.36 17.29
CA ALA A 331 -47.01 -41.90 16.03
C ALA A 331 -45.73 -41.08 16.27
N LEU A 332 -45.76 -40.15 17.23
CA LEU A 332 -44.59 -39.36 17.58
C LEU A 332 -43.49 -40.21 18.21
N ARG A 333 -43.82 -41.16 19.11
CA ARG A 333 -42.84 -42.10 19.64
C ARG A 333 -42.09 -42.80 18.52
N THR A 334 -42.83 -43.27 17.51
CA THR A 334 -42.26 -43.92 16.32
C THR A 334 -41.37 -42.95 15.53
N ALA A 335 -41.82 -41.71 15.31
CA ALA A 335 -41.08 -40.69 14.59
C ALA A 335 -39.79 -40.27 15.31
N VAL A 336 -39.85 -40.00 16.61
CA VAL A 336 -38.69 -39.65 17.44
C VAL A 336 -37.68 -40.80 17.48
N THR A 337 -38.13 -42.05 17.69
CA THR A 337 -37.24 -43.20 17.61
C THR A 337 -36.56 -43.33 16.24
N THR A 338 -37.28 -43.01 15.15
CA THR A 338 -36.72 -43.04 13.80
C THR A 338 -35.70 -41.93 13.55
N VAL A 339 -36.02 -40.68 13.91
CA VAL A 339 -35.09 -39.53 13.76
C VAL A 339 -33.85 -39.72 14.63
N MET A 340 -34.02 -40.17 15.87
CA MET A 340 -32.90 -40.47 16.76
C MET A 340 -32.05 -41.63 16.24
N GLY A 341 -32.66 -42.67 15.66
CA GLY A 341 -31.92 -43.76 15.01
C GLY A 341 -31.09 -43.30 13.82
N ASN A 342 -31.58 -42.34 13.02
CA ASN A 342 -30.84 -41.78 11.88
C ASN A 342 -29.68 -40.87 12.27
N LEU A 343 -29.70 -40.32 13.50
CA LEU A 343 -28.64 -39.45 14.00
C LEU A 343 -27.58 -40.22 14.80
N GLN A 344 -27.89 -41.44 15.25
CA GLN A 344 -26.99 -42.22 16.10
C GLN A 344 -25.82 -42.85 15.34
N CYS A 345 -24.66 -42.92 16.00
CA CYS A 345 -23.52 -43.66 15.48
C CYS A 345 -23.88 -45.14 15.32
N THR A 346 -23.55 -45.69 14.16
CA THR A 346 -23.91 -47.06 13.82
C THR A 346 -23.14 -48.03 14.69
N ASP A 347 -23.85 -48.91 15.41
CA ASP A 347 -23.24 -50.04 16.13
C ASP A 347 -22.90 -51.16 15.16
N THR A 348 -21.63 -51.53 15.10
CA THR A 348 -21.15 -52.60 14.20
C THR A 348 -21.27 -53.99 14.84
N GLY A 349 -21.62 -54.06 16.12
CA GLY A 349 -21.88 -55.28 16.88
C GLY A 349 -20.62 -56.01 17.33
N THR A 350 -19.43 -55.47 17.04
CA THR A 350 -18.15 -56.08 17.41
C THR A 350 -17.84 -55.80 18.87
N ALA A 351 -17.74 -56.83 19.71
CA ALA A 351 -17.45 -56.64 21.13
C ALA A 351 -16.04 -56.07 21.36
N CYS A 352 -15.92 -55.08 22.24
CA CYS A 352 -14.66 -54.38 22.53
C CYS A 352 -14.58 -53.97 24.00
N MET A 353 -13.35 -53.72 24.48
CA MET A 353 -13.07 -53.09 25.77
C MET A 353 -12.18 -51.83 25.64
N ARG A 354 -11.53 -51.64 24.50
CA ARG A 354 -10.65 -50.50 24.17
C ARG A 354 -10.74 -50.20 22.68
N ASP A 355 -10.52 -48.95 22.29
CA ASP A 355 -10.67 -48.50 20.89
C ASP A 355 -9.77 -49.25 19.91
N SER A 356 -8.59 -49.71 20.36
CA SER A 356 -7.68 -50.53 19.55
C SER A 356 -8.27 -51.88 19.08
N GLU A 357 -9.42 -52.28 19.63
CA GLU A 357 -10.13 -53.51 19.31
C GLU A 357 -11.21 -53.29 18.23
N CYS A 358 -11.37 -52.05 17.74
CA CYS A 358 -12.33 -51.63 16.72
C CYS A 358 -11.66 -51.33 15.36
N GLY A 359 -12.47 -51.23 14.30
CA GLY A 359 -12.02 -50.93 12.94
C GLY A 359 -11.45 -49.52 12.77
N ALA A 360 -10.87 -49.23 11.59
CA ALA A 360 -10.48 -47.87 11.26
C ALA A 360 -11.73 -46.98 11.16
N ALA A 361 -11.71 -45.85 11.86
CA ALA A 361 -12.86 -44.96 12.08
C ALA A 361 -13.98 -45.50 12.98
N GLU A 362 -13.64 -46.42 13.88
CA GLU A 362 -14.53 -46.89 14.95
C GLU A 362 -13.88 -46.69 16.32
N ILE A 363 -14.71 -46.50 17.34
CA ILE A 363 -14.30 -46.45 18.75
C ILE A 363 -15.08 -47.47 19.56
N CYS A 364 -14.54 -47.87 20.71
CA CYS A 364 -15.24 -48.77 21.60
C CYS A 364 -16.26 -48.01 22.43
N SER A 365 -17.54 -48.32 22.25
CA SER A 365 -18.60 -47.71 23.06
C SER A 365 -18.46 -48.15 24.52
N PRO A 366 -18.25 -47.22 25.47
CA PRO A 366 -18.10 -47.54 26.89
C PRO A 366 -19.42 -48.02 27.53
N PHE A 367 -20.54 -47.95 26.80
CA PHE A 367 -21.88 -48.28 27.29
C PHE A 367 -22.39 -49.62 26.78
N SER A 368 -22.15 -49.94 25.51
CA SER A 368 -22.60 -51.20 24.89
C SER A 368 -21.50 -52.26 24.85
N ASN A 369 -20.23 -51.89 25.14
CA ASN A 369 -19.05 -52.74 24.93
C ASN A 369 -18.98 -53.28 23.49
N THR A 370 -19.46 -52.48 22.53
CA THR A 370 -19.44 -52.77 21.10
C THR A 370 -18.79 -51.63 20.33
N CYS A 371 -18.15 -51.93 19.22
CA CYS A 371 -17.56 -50.94 18.33
C CYS A 371 -18.66 -50.14 17.63
N ILE A 372 -18.49 -48.83 17.60
CA ILE A 372 -19.38 -47.87 16.97
C ILE A 372 -18.58 -46.97 16.04
N GLU A 373 -19.24 -46.38 15.05
CA GLU A 373 -18.66 -45.31 14.22
C GLU A 373 -18.11 -44.17 15.10
N ASP A 374 -16.92 -43.64 14.76
CA ASP A 374 -16.29 -42.56 15.52
C ASP A 374 -17.01 -41.22 15.28
N PRO A 375 -17.64 -40.63 16.31
CA PRO A 375 -18.31 -39.34 16.21
C PRO A 375 -17.34 -38.16 15.98
N GLY A 376 -16.04 -38.32 16.21
CA GLY A 376 -15.02 -37.32 15.89
C GLY A 376 -14.68 -37.27 14.39
N MET A 377 -15.06 -38.30 13.63
CA MET A 377 -14.80 -38.41 12.18
C MET A 377 -16.08 -38.47 11.33
N SER A 378 -17.25 -38.41 11.95
CA SER A 378 -18.56 -38.50 11.29
C SER A 378 -19.54 -37.49 11.89
N SER A 379 -20.69 -37.28 11.23
CA SER A 379 -21.75 -36.39 11.72
C SER A 379 -22.77 -37.11 12.63
N CYS A 380 -22.42 -38.30 13.15
CA CYS A 380 -23.28 -39.07 14.04
C CYS A 380 -23.13 -38.60 15.50
N ILE A 381 -24.15 -38.86 16.31
CA ILE A 381 -24.11 -38.63 17.76
C ILE A 381 -24.13 -39.96 18.51
N LEU A 382 -23.44 -40.01 19.66
CA LEU A 382 -23.61 -41.12 20.59
C LEU A 382 -25.06 -41.20 21.06
N SER A 383 -25.54 -42.41 21.36
CA SER A 383 -26.95 -42.63 21.73
C SER A 383 -27.40 -41.70 22.88
N PRO A 384 -28.34 -40.77 22.62
CA PRO A 384 -28.83 -39.85 23.65
C PRO A 384 -29.62 -40.56 24.76
N TRP A 385 -30.06 -41.80 24.54
CA TRP A 385 -30.78 -42.60 25.53
C TRP A 385 -29.86 -43.17 26.62
N THR A 386 -28.58 -43.34 26.30
CA THR A 386 -27.55 -43.82 27.24
C THR A 386 -26.74 -42.66 27.83
N GLY A 387 -27.05 -41.41 27.42
CA GLY A 387 -26.38 -40.19 27.83
C GLY A 387 -25.21 -39.81 26.91
N THR A 388 -24.99 -38.51 26.72
CA THR A 388 -23.81 -37.95 26.04
C THR A 388 -22.72 -37.64 27.06
N GLY A 389 -21.50 -38.13 26.85
CA GLY A 389 -20.32 -37.75 27.62
C GLY A 389 -19.52 -36.66 26.91
N PHE A 390 -18.96 -35.72 27.66
CA PHE A 390 -17.85 -34.88 27.20
C PHE A 390 -16.55 -35.38 27.83
N TYR A 391 -15.43 -35.18 27.13
CA TYR A 391 -14.10 -35.62 27.53
C TYR A 391 -13.53 -34.67 28.58
N GLU A 392 -13.36 -35.13 29.84
CA GLU A 392 -12.27 -34.74 30.76
C GLU A 392 -12.37 -35.46 32.12
N ALA A 393 -11.50 -36.46 32.30
CA ALA A 393 -11.03 -37.15 33.52
C ALA A 393 -12.01 -37.70 34.59
N TYR A 394 -13.28 -37.31 34.68
CA TYR A 394 -14.26 -37.89 35.61
C TYR A 394 -15.66 -37.99 34.98
N TYR A 395 -16.29 -39.15 35.12
CA TYR A 395 -17.64 -39.40 34.59
C TYR A 395 -18.70 -38.78 35.50
N GLU A 396 -19.43 -37.78 35.00
CA GLU A 396 -20.64 -37.29 35.66
C GLU A 396 -21.80 -37.19 34.66
N ASN A 397 -22.90 -37.90 34.95
CA ASN A 397 -24.10 -37.89 34.13
C ASN A 397 -24.90 -36.61 34.39
N ARG A 398 -24.96 -35.71 33.40
CA ARG A 398 -25.72 -34.44 33.47
C ARG A 398 -27.02 -34.47 32.65
N LEU A 399 -27.24 -35.52 31.85
CA LEU A 399 -28.36 -35.70 30.94
C LEU A 399 -28.87 -37.14 31.06
N SER A 400 -29.59 -37.43 32.15
CA SER A 400 -30.39 -38.66 32.22
C SER A 400 -31.86 -38.31 32.06
N LEU A 401 -32.37 -38.41 30.83
CA LEU A 401 -33.73 -38.92 30.66
C LEU A 401 -33.64 -40.40 31.05
N GLN A 402 -33.96 -40.71 32.31
CA GLN A 402 -33.97 -42.03 32.95
C GLN A 402 -33.48 -43.20 32.08
N ALA A 403 -32.44 -43.90 32.55
CA ALA A 403 -31.74 -45.01 31.84
C ALA A 403 -32.60 -46.22 31.41
N ASP A 404 -33.92 -46.19 31.57
CA ASP A 404 -34.84 -47.24 31.13
C ASP A 404 -36.14 -46.62 30.56
N PRO A 405 -36.33 -46.66 29.22
CA PRO A 405 -37.56 -46.24 28.56
C PRO A 405 -38.81 -46.97 29.09
N ALA A 406 -38.67 -48.21 29.55
CA ALA A 406 -39.76 -48.99 30.15
C ALA A 406 -40.13 -48.44 31.54
N MET A 407 -39.17 -47.97 32.34
CA MET A 407 -39.47 -47.32 33.62
C MET A 407 -40.11 -45.94 33.46
N THR A 408 -39.70 -45.16 32.46
CA THR A 408 -40.36 -43.90 32.11
C THR A 408 -41.79 -44.16 31.63
N SER A 409 -41.99 -45.17 30.77
CA SER A 409 -43.33 -45.58 30.31
C SER A 409 -44.23 -46.11 31.44
N ALA A 410 -43.66 -46.74 32.47
CA ALA A 410 -44.40 -47.33 33.58
C ALA A 410 -44.72 -46.32 34.70
N ARG A 411 -44.04 -45.16 34.74
CA ARG A 411 -44.34 -44.05 35.66
C ARG A 411 -45.29 -43.01 35.08
N ILE A 412 -45.51 -43.05 33.77
CA ILE A 412 -46.59 -42.36 33.06
C ILE A 412 -47.93 -43.01 33.47
N ARG A 413 -48.80 -42.27 34.17
CA ARG A 413 -50.13 -42.77 34.56
C ARG A 413 -51.09 -42.57 33.40
N THR A 414 -51.78 -43.63 32.99
CA THR A 414 -52.96 -43.51 32.14
C THR A 414 -54.18 -43.18 33.00
N SER A 415 -54.73 -41.98 32.87
CA SER A 415 -56.06 -41.64 33.36
C SER A 415 -57.09 -42.06 32.31
N THR A 416 -58.19 -42.69 32.73
CA THR A 416 -59.36 -42.97 31.86
C THR A 416 -60.44 -41.90 31.98
N PHE A 417 -60.22 -40.85 32.77
CA PHE A 417 -61.23 -39.84 33.06
C PHE A 417 -60.62 -38.44 32.85
N GLY A 418 -60.98 -37.82 31.72
CA GLY A 418 -60.65 -36.44 31.37
C GLY A 418 -61.57 -35.49 32.14
N GLY A 419 -61.01 -34.69 33.05
CA GLY A 419 -61.81 -33.73 33.80
C GLY A 419 -61.04 -32.53 34.33
N THR A 420 -59.77 -32.38 33.99
CA THR A 420 -58.97 -31.15 34.22
C THR A 420 -57.64 -31.33 33.50
N GLU A 421 -57.56 -30.89 32.24
CA GLU A 421 -56.31 -30.90 31.46
C GLU A 421 -55.64 -29.52 31.63
N GLU A 422 -54.91 -29.33 32.72
CA GLU A 422 -54.19 -28.07 32.98
C GLU A 422 -52.70 -28.18 32.61
N LEU A 423 -52.22 -27.33 31.69
CA LEU A 423 -50.78 -27.04 31.53
C LEU A 423 -50.20 -26.29 32.75
N TYR A 424 -51.05 -25.83 33.66
CA TYR A 424 -50.75 -24.87 34.73
C TYR A 424 -49.85 -25.45 35.85
N GLU A 425 -49.94 -26.73 36.19
CA GLU A 425 -49.13 -27.28 37.30
C GLU A 425 -47.78 -27.87 36.87
N ALA A 426 -47.55 -28.13 35.58
CA ALA A 426 -46.33 -28.82 35.13
C ALA A 426 -45.06 -27.96 35.17
N LEU A 427 -45.20 -26.62 35.17
CA LEU A 427 -44.06 -25.72 34.89
C LEU A 427 -43.76 -24.69 35.98
N HIS A 428 -44.08 -24.96 37.25
CA HIS A 428 -43.70 -24.05 38.35
C HIS A 428 -42.22 -24.11 38.79
N GLY A 429 -41.32 -24.68 37.97
CA GLY A 429 -39.90 -24.64 38.27
C GLY A 429 -39.04 -25.07 37.09
N VAL A 430 -38.68 -24.12 36.23
CA VAL A 430 -37.53 -24.28 35.34
C VAL A 430 -36.28 -23.98 36.16
N VAL A 431 -35.44 -24.98 36.43
CA VAL A 431 -34.25 -24.82 37.27
C VAL A 431 -33.03 -24.60 36.39
N ASP A 432 -32.28 -23.53 36.65
CA ASP A 432 -30.93 -23.35 36.11
C ASP A 432 -30.00 -24.40 36.73
N PRO A 433 -29.44 -25.34 35.94
CA PRO A 433 -28.62 -26.44 36.44
C PRO A 433 -27.30 -25.96 37.07
N THR A 434 -26.90 -24.71 36.83
CA THR A 434 -25.65 -24.11 37.33
C THR A 434 -25.85 -23.30 38.61
N ARG A 435 -27.09 -22.97 39.00
CA ARG A 435 -27.41 -22.02 40.08
C ARG A 435 -28.22 -22.58 41.25
N SER A 436 -28.36 -23.89 41.43
CA SER A 436 -29.28 -24.44 42.45
C SER A 436 -28.82 -24.22 43.90
N GLY A 437 -29.09 -23.03 44.45
CA GLY A 437 -29.11 -22.72 45.88
C GLY A 437 -30.54 -22.58 46.37
N THR A 438 -30.99 -23.51 47.21
CA THR A 438 -32.16 -23.49 48.14
C THR A 438 -33.55 -22.99 47.70
N ASP A 439 -33.75 -22.40 46.52
CA ASP A 439 -35.06 -21.95 46.02
C ASP A 439 -35.81 -23.04 45.24
N ALA A 440 -35.37 -24.29 45.36
CA ALA A 440 -36.04 -25.50 44.87
C ALA A 440 -37.26 -25.89 45.73
N ARG A 441 -38.16 -24.94 46.04
CA ARG A 441 -39.46 -25.24 46.65
C ARG A 441 -40.39 -25.84 45.60
N GLY A 442 -40.09 -27.07 45.19
CA GLY A 442 -40.89 -27.85 44.24
C GLY A 442 -40.25 -29.19 43.84
N CYS A 443 -38.91 -29.30 43.86
CA CYS A 443 -38.21 -30.46 43.29
C CYS A 443 -37.55 -31.40 44.32
N THR A 444 -37.70 -31.16 45.63
CA THR A 444 -37.02 -31.94 46.70
C THR A 444 -37.94 -32.72 47.65
N GLY A 445 -39.24 -32.83 47.35
CA GLY A 445 -40.20 -33.64 48.12
C GLY A 445 -40.98 -34.62 47.25
N PRO A 446 -41.63 -35.66 47.83
CA PRO A 446 -42.50 -36.56 47.07
C PRO A 446 -43.63 -35.76 46.43
N MET A 447 -43.61 -35.68 45.09
CA MET A 447 -44.58 -34.91 44.32
C MET A 447 -45.96 -35.56 44.38
N PRO A 448 -47.06 -34.77 44.32
CA PRO A 448 -48.40 -35.31 44.15
C PRO A 448 -48.49 -36.18 42.89
N PRO A 449 -49.44 -37.13 42.82
CA PRO A 449 -49.72 -37.87 41.59
C PRO A 449 -50.10 -36.89 40.46
N GLY A 450 -49.35 -36.87 39.35
CA GLY A 450 -49.60 -35.99 38.19
C GLY A 450 -48.41 -35.13 37.73
N PHE A 451 -47.34 -35.04 38.53
CA PHE A 451 -46.17 -34.22 38.20
C PHE A 451 -45.09 -35.02 37.45
N ILE A 452 -44.58 -34.46 36.34
CA ILE A 452 -43.55 -35.09 35.49
C ILE A 452 -42.11 -34.68 35.90
N GLY A 453 -41.95 -33.67 36.76
CA GLY A 453 -40.65 -33.18 37.24
C GLY A 453 -40.36 -31.75 36.81
N CYS A 454 -39.21 -31.21 37.22
CA CYS A 454 -38.79 -29.83 36.92
C CYS A 454 -37.85 -29.83 35.70
N PRO A 455 -38.24 -29.32 34.52
CA PRO A 455 -37.32 -29.23 33.38
C PRO A 455 -36.15 -28.29 33.71
N SER A 456 -34.95 -28.66 33.29
CA SER A 456 -33.75 -27.86 33.45
C SER A 456 -33.17 -27.53 32.08
N PHE A 457 -32.91 -26.26 31.82
CA PHE A 457 -32.33 -25.78 30.56
C PHE A 457 -30.99 -25.11 30.87
N ARG A 458 -29.98 -25.39 30.05
CA ARG A 458 -28.67 -24.76 30.11
C ARG A 458 -28.79 -23.26 29.81
N ALA A 459 -27.93 -22.45 30.42
CA ALA A 459 -27.96 -21.01 30.23
C ALA A 459 -27.51 -20.61 28.82
N GLU A 460 -26.57 -21.39 28.27
CA GLU A 460 -25.91 -21.22 26.98
C GLU A 460 -26.65 -21.88 25.79
N ALA A 461 -27.74 -22.61 26.04
CA ALA A 461 -28.51 -23.29 24.99
C ALA A 461 -29.73 -22.48 24.55
N VAL A 462 -30.12 -22.64 23.29
CA VAL A 462 -31.45 -22.21 22.82
C VAL A 462 -32.51 -23.07 23.51
N LYS A 463 -33.40 -22.44 24.27
CA LYS A 463 -34.40 -23.12 25.10
C LYS A 463 -35.72 -23.24 24.35
N ILE A 464 -36.07 -24.48 23.98
CA ILE A 464 -37.27 -24.78 23.20
C ILE A 464 -38.19 -25.66 24.04
N LEU A 465 -39.42 -25.22 24.25
CA LEU A 465 -40.49 -26.04 24.81
C LEU A 465 -41.50 -26.34 23.71
N VAL A 466 -41.74 -27.62 23.46
CA VAL A 466 -42.76 -28.10 22.52
C VAL A 466 -43.83 -28.79 23.33
N ALA A 467 -45.03 -28.21 23.37
CA ALA A 467 -46.17 -28.79 24.06
C ALA A 467 -47.17 -29.37 23.06
N PHE A 468 -47.56 -30.61 23.27
CA PHE A 468 -48.63 -31.30 22.57
C PHE A 468 -49.78 -31.49 23.54
N THR A 469 -50.88 -30.82 23.29
CA THR A 469 -52.10 -30.95 24.08
C THR A 469 -53.30 -30.87 23.16
N ASP A 470 -54.37 -31.58 23.51
CA ASP A 470 -55.66 -31.46 22.86
C ASP A 470 -56.59 -30.48 23.59
N GLU A 471 -56.05 -29.70 24.54
CA GLU A 471 -56.66 -28.63 25.35
C GLU A 471 -58.08 -28.27 24.89
N ASP A 472 -59.09 -28.79 25.60
CA ASP A 472 -60.49 -28.43 25.38
C ASP A 472 -60.97 -27.31 26.32
N SER A 473 -60.11 -26.35 26.66
CA SER A 473 -60.48 -24.99 27.10
C SER A 473 -61.53 -24.87 28.23
N ASP A 474 -61.57 -25.79 29.19
CA ASP A 474 -62.59 -25.84 30.26
C ASP A 474 -62.13 -25.24 31.61
N GLY A 475 -60.93 -24.63 31.66
CA GLY A 475 -60.34 -23.96 32.83
C GLY A 475 -60.34 -22.42 32.80
N GLY A 476 -60.07 -21.80 33.97
CA GLY A 476 -60.05 -20.34 34.16
C GLY A 476 -58.73 -19.61 33.79
N PHE A 477 -57.71 -20.36 33.38
CA PHE A 477 -56.43 -19.86 32.88
C PHE A 477 -56.15 -20.53 31.54
N THR A 478 -55.73 -19.76 30.53
CA THR A 478 -55.61 -20.24 29.15
C THR A 478 -54.16 -20.57 28.79
N ALA A 479 -53.90 -21.44 27.81
CA ALA A 479 -52.55 -21.61 27.24
C ALA A 479 -51.89 -20.29 26.81
N SER A 480 -52.66 -19.24 26.51
CA SER A 480 -52.14 -17.90 26.25
C SER A 480 -51.46 -17.26 27.47
N ASP A 481 -51.99 -17.47 28.68
CA ASP A 481 -51.43 -16.91 29.91
C ASP A 481 -50.10 -17.61 30.26
N THR A 482 -50.04 -18.93 30.07
CA THR A 482 -48.82 -19.72 30.21
C THR A 482 -47.78 -19.36 29.16
N GLY A 483 -48.18 -19.23 27.89
CA GLY A 483 -47.28 -18.81 26.80
C GLY A 483 -46.63 -17.45 27.07
N ALA A 484 -47.39 -16.48 27.59
CA ALA A 484 -46.85 -15.17 27.97
C ALA A 484 -45.85 -15.24 29.13
N ALA A 485 -46.12 -16.07 30.15
CA ALA A 485 -45.20 -16.27 31.27
C ALA A 485 -43.87 -16.93 30.85
N LEU A 486 -43.92 -17.89 29.91
CA LEU A 486 -42.74 -18.60 29.41
C LEU A 486 -41.89 -17.75 28.47
N ALA A 487 -42.53 -16.95 27.61
CA ALA A 487 -41.84 -15.94 26.82
C ALA A 487 -41.10 -14.93 27.71
N GLY A 488 -41.72 -14.51 28.83
CA GLY A 488 -41.08 -13.68 29.86
C GLY A 488 -39.86 -14.32 30.53
N ALA A 489 -39.75 -15.64 30.51
CA ALA A 489 -38.59 -16.41 31.03
C ALA A 489 -37.54 -16.74 29.95
N GLY A 490 -37.69 -16.24 28.72
CA GLY A 490 -36.77 -16.48 27.61
C GLY A 490 -36.86 -17.88 27.01
N ILE A 491 -37.99 -18.57 27.19
CA ILE A 491 -38.24 -19.91 26.62
C ILE A 491 -39.10 -19.73 25.36
N SER A 492 -38.62 -20.27 24.24
CA SER A 492 -39.38 -20.26 22.99
C SER A 492 -40.39 -21.42 22.99
N MET A 493 -41.67 -21.10 22.91
CA MET A 493 -42.74 -22.09 22.80
C MET A 493 -43.10 -22.34 21.34
N ILE A 494 -43.07 -23.61 20.92
CA ILE A 494 -43.59 -24.04 19.62
C ILE A 494 -44.80 -24.92 19.91
N GLY A 495 -46.01 -24.35 19.83
CA GLY A 495 -47.24 -25.12 19.95
C GLY A 495 -47.51 -25.87 18.65
N VAL A 496 -47.54 -27.20 18.68
CA VAL A 496 -47.96 -28.01 17.53
C VAL A 496 -49.33 -28.60 17.85
N TRP A 497 -50.33 -28.03 17.22
CA TRP A 497 -51.72 -28.44 17.33
C TRP A 497 -51.99 -29.55 16.30
N SER A 498 -52.37 -30.75 16.75
CA SER A 498 -52.96 -31.77 15.88
C SER A 498 -54.38 -32.03 16.34
N GLY A 499 -55.34 -31.52 15.58
CA GLY A 499 -56.75 -31.58 15.92
C GLY A 499 -57.42 -32.90 15.61
N SER A 500 -58.46 -33.18 16.38
CA SER A 500 -59.82 -33.22 15.85
C SER A 500 -60.81 -32.73 16.90
#